data_AF-W2IJS4-F1
#
_entry.id   AF-W2IJS4-F1
#
_cell.length_a   1.000
_cell.length_b   1.000
_cell.length_c   1.000
_cell.angle_alpha   90.00
_cell.angle_beta   90.00
_cell.angle_gamma   90.00
#
_symmetry.space_group_name_H-M   'P 1'
#
loop_
_entity.id
_entity.type
_entity.pdbx_description
1 polymer ?
#
loop_
_entity_poly.entity_id
_entity_poly.type
_entity_poly.pdbx_seq_one_letter_code
_entity_poly.pdbx_strand_id
1 'polypeptide(L)'
;MADEDSLVLPSDIANTKKASRLDLLATQTNTEALFSLLEKYKFHYTYKVDDSSNRLQYLLWAHPTTTKLAKQFMDILVLDCTYKTNKYGMPLLNVIVLIGMNTILPIAQIWLPGESEPDLLWALNLF
;
A
#
# COMPACT_ATOMS: atom_id res chain seq x y z
N MET A 1 -10.33 -28.30 -16.43
CA MET A 1 -11.77 -28.55 -16.62
C MET A 1 -12.51 -27.48 -15.83
N ALA A 2 -13.19 -26.57 -16.52
CA ALA A 2 -14.07 -25.60 -15.89
C ALA A 2 -15.37 -26.31 -15.49
N ASP A 3 -15.92 -25.92 -14.35
CA ASP A 3 -17.14 -26.48 -13.77
C ASP A 3 -18.35 -26.11 -14.65
N GLU A 4 -19.03 -27.11 -15.22
CA GLU A 4 -20.00 -26.97 -16.32
C GLU A 4 -21.37 -26.40 -15.86
N ASP A 5 -21.56 -26.22 -14.55
CA ASP A 5 -22.78 -25.67 -13.92
C ASP A 5 -22.64 -24.20 -13.46
N SER A 6 -21.52 -23.54 -13.75
CA SER A 6 -21.34 -22.13 -13.37
C SER A 6 -21.96 -21.17 -14.38
N LEU A 7 -23.12 -20.60 -14.04
CA LEU A 7 -23.78 -19.52 -14.81
C LEU A 7 -23.00 -18.19 -14.81
N VAL A 8 -21.89 -18.11 -14.06
CA VAL A 8 -21.10 -16.87 -13.91
C VAL A 8 -20.04 -16.82 -15.00
N LEU A 9 -20.18 -15.86 -15.92
CA LEU A 9 -19.19 -15.63 -16.95
C LEU A 9 -18.02 -14.80 -16.39
N PRO A 10 -16.80 -14.91 -16.96
CA PRO A 10 -15.70 -14.03 -16.63
C PRO A 10 -16.03 -12.53 -16.78
N SER A 11 -16.95 -12.20 -17.70
CA SER A 11 -17.49 -10.86 -17.90
C SER A 11 -18.30 -10.35 -16.70
N ASP A 12 -19.01 -11.22 -16.00
CA ASP A 12 -19.82 -10.83 -14.84
C ASP A 12 -18.91 -10.39 -13.69
N ILE A 13 -17.83 -11.14 -13.44
CA ILE A 13 -16.79 -10.78 -12.47
C ILE A 13 -16.16 -9.43 -12.82
N ALA A 14 -15.84 -9.21 -14.10
CA ALA A 14 -15.27 -7.95 -14.57
C ALA A 14 -16.24 -6.76 -14.38
N ASN A 15 -17.52 -6.96 -14.69
CA ASN A 15 -18.56 -5.95 -14.55
C ASN A 15 -18.83 -5.61 -13.08
N THR A 16 -18.92 -6.60 -12.19
CA THR A 16 -19.04 -6.37 -10.74
C THR A 16 -17.85 -5.61 -10.20
N LYS A 17 -16.61 -5.99 -10.56
CA LYS A 17 -15.40 -5.23 -10.17
C LYS A 17 -15.43 -3.79 -10.66
N LYS A 18 -15.90 -3.56 -11.88
CA LYS A 18 -16.05 -2.21 -12.44
C LYS A 18 -17.08 -1.39 -11.67
N ALA A 19 -18.23 -1.97 -11.35
CA ALA A 19 -19.28 -1.32 -10.56
C ALA A 19 -18.76 -0.95 -9.16
N SER A 20 -18.17 -1.89 -8.43
CA SER A 20 -17.59 -1.60 -7.10
C SER A 20 -16.50 -0.54 -7.13
N ARG A 21 -15.69 -0.50 -8.20
CA ARG A 21 -14.68 0.55 -8.37
C ARG A 21 -15.32 1.93 -8.62
N LEU A 22 -16.41 2.00 -9.39
CA LEU A 22 -17.13 3.25 -9.60
C LEU A 22 -17.77 3.75 -8.30
N ASP A 23 -18.37 2.85 -7.52
CA ASP A 23 -18.92 3.17 -6.21
C ASP A 23 -17.85 3.64 -5.22
N LEU A 24 -16.68 2.98 -5.21
CA LEU A 24 -15.55 3.37 -4.37
C LEU A 24 -14.97 4.74 -4.76
N LEU A 25 -14.89 5.04 -6.05
CA LEU A 25 -14.36 6.30 -6.53
C LEU A 25 -15.35 7.45 -6.31
N ALA A 26 -16.67 7.24 -6.39
CA ALA A 26 -17.70 8.24 -6.10
C ALA A 26 -17.38 9.65 -6.68
N THR A 27 -16.84 9.72 -7.91
CA THR A 27 -16.32 10.90 -8.66
C THR A 27 -14.87 11.35 -8.41
N GLN A 28 -14.19 10.77 -7.44
CA GLN A 28 -12.80 11.05 -7.08
C GLN A 28 -11.79 10.40 -8.06
N THR A 29 -10.61 10.99 -8.18
CA THR A 29 -9.44 10.34 -8.77
C THR A 29 -8.99 9.16 -7.88
N ASN A 30 -8.21 8.23 -8.45
CA ASN A 30 -7.70 7.09 -7.66
C ASN A 30 -6.87 7.53 -6.45
N THR A 31 -6.14 8.65 -6.55
CA THR A 31 -5.31 9.16 -5.47
C THR A 31 -6.16 9.79 -4.36
N GLU A 32 -7.19 10.58 -4.72
CA GLU A 32 -8.12 11.16 -3.75
C GLU A 32 -8.92 10.07 -3.00
N ALA A 33 -9.36 9.03 -3.71
CA ALA A 33 -10.01 7.87 -3.10
C ALA A 33 -9.06 7.12 -2.16
N LEU A 34 -7.79 6.96 -2.53
CA LEU A 34 -6.77 6.37 -1.67
C LEU A 34 -6.61 7.16 -0.37
N PHE A 35 -6.40 8.47 -0.44
CA PHE A 35 -6.28 9.30 0.77
C PHE A 35 -7.55 9.29 1.62
N SER A 36 -8.74 9.30 0.99
CA SER A 36 -10.01 9.16 1.69
C SER A 36 -10.11 7.84 2.47
N LEU A 37 -9.61 6.74 1.90
CA LEU A 37 -9.54 5.45 2.59
C LEU A 37 -8.54 5.45 3.75
N LEU A 38 -7.34 6.02 3.56
CA LEU A 38 -6.34 6.15 4.61
C LEU A 38 -6.92 6.91 5.82
N GLU A 39 -7.61 8.02 5.56
CA GLU A 39 -8.27 8.82 6.59
C GLU A 39 -9.45 8.10 7.26
N LYS A 40 -10.27 7.40 6.46
CA LYS A 40 -11.42 6.62 6.94
C LYS A 40 -10.98 5.53 7.92
N TYR A 41 -9.90 4.82 7.58
CA TYR A 41 -9.37 3.71 8.39
C TYR A 41 -8.27 4.13 9.37
N LYS A 42 -8.02 5.44 9.51
CA LYS A 42 -7.06 6.01 10.47
C LYS A 42 -5.63 5.48 10.31
N PHE A 43 -5.23 5.25 9.07
CA PHE A 43 -3.85 4.97 8.75
C PHE A 43 -3.01 6.22 9.01
N HIS A 44 -1.83 6.02 9.59
CA HIS A 44 -0.82 7.06 9.54
C HIS A 44 -0.26 7.09 8.12
N TYR A 45 -0.05 8.27 7.55
CA TYR A 45 0.58 8.38 6.25
C TYR A 45 1.39 9.67 6.13
N THR A 46 2.39 9.63 5.26
CA THR A 46 3.14 10.80 4.81
C THR A 46 3.44 10.66 3.34
N TYR A 47 3.67 11.77 2.66
CA TYR A 47 3.92 11.77 1.23
C TYR A 47 4.79 12.94 0.83
N LYS A 48 5.39 12.81 -0.35
CA LYS A 48 6.08 13.89 -1.04
C LYS A 48 5.60 13.92 -2.49
N VAL A 49 5.33 15.12 -2.96
CA VAL A 49 5.01 15.38 -4.37
C VAL A 49 6.22 16.01 -5.05
N ASP A 50 6.36 15.76 -6.35
CA ASP A 50 7.29 16.47 -7.19
C ASP A 50 6.76 17.88 -7.48
N ASP A 51 7.55 18.91 -7.14
CA ASP A 51 7.14 20.32 -7.24
C ASP A 51 6.82 20.75 -8.68
N SER A 52 7.43 20.11 -9.68
CA SER A 52 7.27 20.48 -11.08
C SER A 52 6.03 19.87 -11.74
N SER A 53 5.73 18.62 -11.42
CA SER A 53 4.67 17.82 -12.06
C SER A 53 3.45 17.62 -11.17
N ASN A 54 3.54 18.01 -9.89
CA ASN A 54 2.55 17.75 -8.84
C ASN A 54 2.16 16.26 -8.75
N ARG A 55 3.09 15.36 -9.10
CA ARG A 55 2.89 13.92 -9.04
C ARG A 55 3.42 13.38 -7.72
N LEU A 56 2.73 12.39 -7.19
CA LEU A 56 3.17 11.65 -6.01
C LEU A 56 4.51 10.98 -6.29
N GLN A 57 5.53 11.35 -5.52
CA GLN A 57 6.89 10.80 -5.63
C GLN A 57 7.13 9.75 -4.54
N TYR A 58 6.66 10.03 -3.32
CA TYR A 58 6.72 9.11 -2.19
C TYR A 58 5.36 9.06 -1.50
N LEU A 59 4.96 7.88 -1.04
CA LEU A 59 3.82 7.71 -0.16
C LEU A 59 4.09 6.55 0.79
N LEU A 60 4.13 6.85 2.09
CA LEU A 60 4.14 5.85 3.15
C LEU A 60 2.77 5.81 3.79
N TRP A 61 2.25 4.61 4.05
CA TRP A 61 1.11 4.42 4.94
C TRP A 61 1.36 3.26 5.90
N ALA A 62 0.86 3.41 7.12
CA ALA A 62 1.09 2.49 8.22
C ALA A 62 -0.19 2.28 9.01
N HIS A 63 -0.52 1.01 9.28
CA HIS A 63 -1.72 0.68 10.04
C HIS A 63 -1.47 0.98 11.52
N PRO A 64 -2.36 1.72 12.21
CA PRO A 64 -2.09 2.24 13.56
C PRO A 64 -1.84 1.11 14.57
N THR A 65 -2.61 0.02 14.49
CA THR A 65 -2.49 -1.11 15.43
C THR A 65 -1.16 -1.86 15.28
N THR A 66 -0.76 -2.22 14.06
CA THR A 66 0.49 -2.98 13.85
C THR A 66 1.70 -2.11 14.12
N THR A 67 1.65 -0.83 13.77
CA THR A 67 2.69 0.15 14.13
C THR A 67 2.86 0.27 15.64
N LYS A 68 1.76 0.32 16.40
CA LYS A 68 1.82 0.35 17.88
C LYS A 68 2.44 -0.92 18.45
N LEU A 69 2.04 -2.08 17.94
CA LEU A 69 2.60 -3.37 18.36
C LEU A 69 4.09 -3.46 18.06
N ALA A 70 4.51 -3.02 16.86
CA ALA A 70 5.91 -2.97 16.47
C ALA A 70 6.74 -2.09 17.41
N LYS A 71 6.26 -0.88 17.73
CA LYS A 71 6.95 0.02 18.67
C LYS A 71 7.15 -0.58 20.06
N GLN A 72 6.30 -1.54 20.46
CA GLN A 72 6.36 -2.16 21.78
C GLN A 72 7.15 -3.48 21.79
N PHE A 73 7.14 -4.24 20.69
CA PHE A 73 7.58 -5.64 20.67
C PHE A 73 8.47 -6.02 19.47
N MET A 74 8.97 -5.06 18.70
CA MET A 74 9.83 -5.35 17.54
C MET A 74 11.18 -5.93 17.96
N ASP A 75 11.48 -7.12 17.44
CA ASP A 75 12.80 -7.76 17.58
C ASP A 75 13.63 -7.61 16.30
N ILE A 76 12.99 -7.81 15.13
CA ILE A 76 13.64 -7.73 13.81
C ILE A 76 12.76 -6.94 12.85
N LEU A 77 13.37 -5.99 12.12
CA LEU A 77 12.75 -5.25 11.02
C LEU A 77 13.22 -5.82 9.69
N VAL A 78 12.28 -6.08 8.77
CA VAL A 78 12.57 -6.59 7.42
C VAL A 78 11.94 -5.66 6.39
N LEU A 79 12.74 -5.35 5.37
CA LEU A 79 12.42 -4.48 4.25
C LEU A 79 12.48 -5.30 2.98
N ASP A 80 11.38 -5.34 2.22
CA ASP A 80 11.31 -6.10 0.96
C ASP A 80 10.58 -5.29 -0.11
N CYS A 81 11.29 -4.97 -1.19
CA CYS A 81 10.70 -4.33 -2.36
C CYS A 81 10.05 -5.37 -3.27
N THR A 82 8.79 -5.14 -3.66
CA THR A 82 8.13 -6.03 -4.61
C THR A 82 8.80 -5.96 -5.97
N TYR A 83 9.08 -7.12 -6.57
CA TYR A 83 9.66 -7.22 -7.93
C TYR A 83 8.90 -6.45 -9.02
N LYS A 84 7.57 -6.26 -8.87
CA LYS A 84 6.74 -5.53 -9.83
C LYS A 84 6.48 -4.11 -9.36
N THR A 85 6.69 -3.15 -10.27
CA THR A 85 6.26 -1.77 -10.08
C THR A 85 4.79 -1.59 -10.45
N ASN A 86 4.14 -0.57 -9.90
CA ASN A 86 2.79 -0.19 -10.34
C ASN A 86 2.81 0.44 -11.76
N LYS A 87 1.64 0.83 -12.29
CA LYS A 87 1.51 1.48 -13.61
C LYS A 87 2.27 2.81 -13.76
N TYR A 88 2.78 3.35 -12.65
CA TYR A 88 3.58 4.57 -12.60
C TYR A 88 5.09 4.29 -12.47
N GLY A 89 5.51 3.02 -12.52
CA GLY A 89 6.91 2.64 -12.39
C GLY A 89 7.45 2.71 -10.96
N MET A 90 6.59 2.88 -9.96
CA MET A 90 7.02 2.96 -8.55
C MET A 90 7.10 1.56 -7.93
N PRO A 91 8.24 1.15 -7.34
CA PRO A 91 8.31 -0.01 -6.46
C PRO A 91 7.48 0.20 -5.19
N LEU A 92 7.01 -0.93 -4.64
CA LEU A 92 6.35 -0.97 -3.34
C LEU A 92 7.30 -1.65 -2.35
N LEU A 93 7.80 -0.87 -1.39
CA LEU A 93 8.57 -1.37 -0.27
C LEU A 93 7.61 -1.82 0.84
N ASN A 94 7.65 -3.09 1.19
CA ASN A 94 6.96 -3.63 2.36
C ASN A 94 7.88 -3.59 3.57
N VAL A 95 7.35 -3.08 4.68
CA VAL A 95 8.03 -3.06 5.97
C VAL A 95 7.27 -3.98 6.92
N ILE A 96 7.93 -5.06 7.31
CA ILE A 96 7.40 -6.05 8.23
C ILE A 96 8.30 -6.14 9.46
N VAL A 97 7.71 -6.50 10.59
CA VAL A 97 8.47 -6.80 11.81
C VAL A 97 8.20 -8.21 12.25
N LEU A 98 9.24 -8.86 12.79
CA LEU A 98 9.08 -10.04 13.63
C LEU A 98 8.99 -9.55 15.07
N ILE A 99 7.90 -9.94 15.73
CA ILE A 99 7.74 -9.79 17.17
C ILE A 99 7.83 -11.18 17.81
N GLY A 100 7.94 -11.22 19.14
CA GLY A 100 7.98 -12.46 19.91
C GLY A 100 6.90 -13.49 19.50
N MET A 101 7.18 -14.77 19.79
CA MET A 101 6.33 -15.91 19.40
C MET A 101 6.19 -16.11 17.87
N ASN A 102 7.24 -15.84 17.11
CA ASN A 102 7.28 -16.09 15.65
C ASN A 102 6.14 -15.39 14.88
N THR A 103 5.71 -14.21 15.35
CA THR A 103 4.63 -13.46 14.72
C THR A 103 5.20 -12.39 13.81
N ILE A 104 4.77 -12.38 12.56
CA ILE A 104 5.17 -11.38 11.55
C ILE A 104 4.02 -10.40 11.37
N LEU A 105 4.28 -9.10 11.52
CA LEU A 105 3.30 -8.04 11.32
C LEU A 105 3.73 -7.09 10.20
N PRO A 106 2.85 -6.81 9.21
CA PRO A 106 3.08 -5.70 8.30
C PRO A 106 2.82 -4.38 9.03
N ILE A 107 3.83 -3.51 9.07
CA ILE A 107 3.74 -2.25 9.82
C ILE A 107 3.49 -1.08 8.88
N ALA A 108 4.13 -1.09 7.71
CA ALA A 108 4.03 -0.02 6.75
C ALA A 108 4.30 -0.51 5.33
N GLN A 109 3.83 0.29 4.39
CA GLN A 109 4.03 0.11 2.96
C GLN A 109 4.42 1.47 2.38
N ILE A 110 5.41 1.47 1.49
CA ILE A 110 5.92 2.69 0.89
C ILE A 110 5.97 2.54 -0.62
N TRP A 111 5.34 3.47 -1.33
CA TRP A 111 5.68 3.74 -2.71
C TRP A 111 6.88 4.67 -2.78
N LEU A 112 7.90 4.22 -3.51
CA LEU A 112 9.14 4.94 -3.75
C LEU A 112 9.29 5.25 -5.24
N PRO A 113 10.06 6.29 -5.62
CA PRO A 113 10.41 6.50 -7.02
C PRO A 113 11.47 5.48 -7.50
N GLY A 114 12.23 4.89 -6.59
CA GLY A 114 13.27 3.90 -6.84
C GLY A 114 13.73 3.21 -5.56
N GLU A 115 14.81 2.43 -5.66
CA GLU A 115 15.42 1.68 -4.54
C GLU A 115 16.81 2.21 -4.20
N SER A 116 17.06 3.51 -4.45
CA SER A 116 18.35 4.12 -4.14
C SER A 116 18.49 4.35 -2.63
N GLU A 117 19.72 4.51 -2.15
CA GLU A 117 19.99 4.82 -0.74
C GLU A 117 19.17 6.02 -0.22
N PRO A 118 19.06 7.16 -0.94
CA PRO A 118 18.18 8.25 -0.53
C PRO A 118 16.70 7.87 -0.38
N ASP A 119 16.20 6.96 -1.22
CA ASP A 119 14.81 6.50 -1.15
C ASP A 119 14.55 5.67 0.10
N LEU A 120 15.49 4.78 0.42
CA LEU A 120 15.44 3.97 1.63
C LEU A 120 15.64 4.81 2.90
N LEU A 121 16.53 5.81 2.87
CA LEU A 121 16.71 6.75 3.98
C LEU A 121 15.45 7.58 4.22
N TRP A 122 14.77 8.04 3.16
CA TRP A 122 13.49 8.72 3.30
C TRP A 122 12.44 7.80 3.96
N ALA A 123 12.35 6.55 3.52
CA ALA A 123 11.41 5.58 4.09
C ALA A 123 11.71 5.26 5.56
N LEU A 124 12.99 5.14 5.93
CA LEU A 124 13.41 4.74 7.27
C LEU A 124 13.42 5.87 8.28
N ASN A 125 13.59 7.13 7.85
CA ASN A 125 13.56 8.29 8.74
C ASN A 125 12.19 8.52 9.41
N LEU A 126 11.17 7.73 9.04
CA LEU A 126 9.83 7.79 9.58
C LEU A 126 9.56 6.85 10.77
N PHE A 127 10.44 5.88 11.05
CA PHE A 127 10.25 4.88 12.11
C PHE A 127 10.97 5.26 13.41
#